data_AF-A0A916U524-F1
#
_entry.id   AF-A0A916U524-F1
#
_cell.length_a   1.000
_cell.length_b   1.000
_cell.length_c   1.000
_cell.angle_alpha   90.00
_cell.angle_beta   90.00
_cell.angle_gamma   90.00
#
_symmetry.space_group_name_H-M   'P 1'
#
loop_
_entity.id
_entity.type
_entity.pdbx_description
1 polymer ?
#
loop_
_entity_poly.entity_id
_entity_poly.type
_entity_poly.pdbx_seq_one_letter_code
_entity_poly.pdbx_strand_id
1 'polypeptide(L)'
;MEDQSGQSPDEISAMMTPELGQALRASVASGEFASTSEALRDAVRVRQREREEYAERMASIRNQIYRSVNDGRPVVTGGQIRKRLSALHAKTVTAHEARASPQPACSTCARHD
;
A
#
# COMPACT_ATOMS: atom_id res chain seq x y z
N MET A 1 25.04 0.24 36.32
CA MET A 1 25.50 -0.21 34.99
C MET A 1 25.12 -1.68 34.94
N GLU A 2 23.86 -1.94 34.61
CA GLU A 2 23.29 -3.29 34.66
C GLU A 2 23.78 -4.08 33.45
N ASP A 3 24.38 -5.24 33.74
CA ASP A 3 24.85 -6.24 32.79
C ASP A 3 23.72 -6.65 31.83
N GLN A 4 23.84 -6.29 30.55
CA GLN A 4 23.17 -7.00 29.46
C GLN A 4 23.90 -8.32 29.26
N SER A 5 23.68 -9.25 30.17
CA SER A 5 24.05 -10.65 29.98
C SER A 5 23.33 -11.18 28.74
N GLY A 6 24.11 -11.74 27.82
CA GLY A 6 23.63 -12.24 26.53
C GLY A 6 22.44 -13.17 26.70
N GLN A 7 21.28 -12.71 26.24
CA GLN A 7 20.05 -13.49 26.27
C GLN A 7 20.21 -14.65 25.28
N SER A 8 20.37 -15.86 25.80
CA SER A 8 20.27 -17.08 25.00
C SER A 8 18.88 -17.15 24.38
N PRO A 9 18.74 -17.65 23.14
CA PRO A 9 17.44 -17.79 22.52
C PRO A 9 16.53 -18.68 23.36
N ASP A 10 15.29 -18.24 23.59
CA ASP A 10 14.28 -19.03 24.28
C ASP A 10 13.91 -20.27 23.45
N GLU A 11 13.86 -21.43 24.10
CA GLU A 11 13.47 -22.69 23.46
C GLU A 11 11.95 -22.86 23.49
N ILE A 12 11.35 -23.05 22.30
CA ILE A 12 9.90 -23.24 22.13
C ILE A 12 9.67 -24.58 21.45
N SER A 13 8.87 -25.45 22.08
CA SER A 13 8.35 -26.66 21.46
C SER A 13 6.97 -26.38 20.86
N ALA A 14 6.78 -26.70 19.58
CA ALA A 14 5.54 -26.47 18.87
C ALA A 14 5.16 -27.68 18.01
N MET A 15 3.88 -28.02 18.02
CA MET A 15 3.32 -29.03 17.13
C MET A 15 3.01 -28.39 15.78
N MET A 16 3.35 -29.10 14.71
CA MET A 16 3.14 -28.67 13.32
C MET A 16 2.57 -29.81 12.51
N THR A 17 1.88 -29.49 11.42
CA THR A 17 1.32 -30.53 10.55
C THR A 17 2.45 -31.30 9.86
N PRO A 18 2.22 -32.57 9.45
CA PRO A 18 3.24 -33.37 8.78
C PRO A 18 3.83 -32.69 7.54
N GLU A 19 2.98 -31.99 6.78
CA GLU A 19 3.34 -31.29 5.55
C GLU A 19 4.28 -30.12 5.84
N LEU A 20 3.99 -29.31 6.86
CA LEU A 20 4.86 -28.20 7.26
C LEU A 20 6.21 -28.70 7.78
N GLY A 21 6.20 -29.76 8.59
CA GLY A 21 7.43 -30.38 9.06
C GLY A 21 8.27 -30.95 7.91
N GLN A 22 7.63 -31.52 6.87
CA GLN A 22 8.32 -31.99 5.67
C GLN A 22 8.90 -30.84 4.86
N ALA A 23 8.16 -29.74 4.69
CA ALA A 23 8.64 -28.55 3.99
C ALA A 23 9.90 -27.98 4.66
N LEU A 24 9.89 -27.83 6.00
CA LEU A 24 11.07 -27.37 6.75
C LEU A 24 12.28 -28.29 6.57
N ARG A 25 12.08 -29.61 6.64
CA ARG A 25 13.17 -30.57 6.41
C ARG A 25 13.70 -30.53 4.97
N ALA A 26 12.83 -30.30 3.99
CA ALA A 26 13.23 -30.18 2.60
C ALA A 26 14.10 -28.94 2.34
N SER A 27 13.75 -27.78 2.94
CA SER A 27 14.58 -26.57 2.85
C SER A 27 15.94 -26.70 3.55
N VAL A 28 16.03 -27.49 4.62
CA VAL A 28 17.33 -27.81 5.22
C VAL A 28 18.13 -28.77 4.32
N ALA A 29 17.48 -29.79 3.77
CA ALA A 29 18.12 -30.75 2.87
C ALA A 29 18.60 -30.14 1.55
N SER A 30 17.94 -29.08 1.06
CA SER A 30 18.39 -28.31 -0.11
C SER A 30 19.58 -27.40 0.19
N GLY A 31 19.92 -27.18 1.46
CA GLY A 31 20.96 -26.26 1.90
C GLY A 31 20.52 -24.79 1.94
N GLU A 32 19.21 -24.51 1.80
CA GLU A 32 18.66 -23.15 1.94
C GLU A 32 18.82 -22.63 3.38
N PHE A 33 18.70 -23.52 4.38
CA PHE A 33 18.91 -23.22 5.79
C PHE A 33 19.81 -24.26 6.45
N ALA A 34 20.60 -23.85 7.44
CA ALA A 34 21.45 -24.77 8.20
C ALA A 34 20.67 -25.61 9.22
N SER A 35 19.48 -25.16 9.62
CA SER A 35 18.61 -25.88 10.57
C SER A 35 17.13 -25.55 10.41
N THR A 36 16.27 -26.41 10.94
CA THR A 36 14.81 -26.18 10.96
C THR A 36 14.45 -24.96 11.82
N SER A 37 15.16 -24.71 12.91
CA SER A 37 14.97 -23.53 13.76
C SER A 37 15.34 -22.23 13.05
N GLU A 38 16.33 -22.26 12.15
CA GLU A 38 16.66 -21.10 11.31
C GLU A 38 15.55 -20.81 10.29
N ALA A 39 15.08 -21.82 9.57
CA ALA A 39 13.95 -21.71 8.64
C ALA A 39 12.69 -21.17 9.35
N LEU A 40 12.41 -21.64 10.57
CA LEU A 40 11.27 -21.17 11.36
C LEU A 40 11.44 -19.70 11.79
N ARG A 41 12.63 -19.29 12.23
CA ARG A 41 12.89 -17.88 12.59
C ARG A 41 12.72 -16.98 11.38
N ASP A 42 13.16 -17.40 10.20
CA ASP A 42 12.96 -16.63 8.98
C ASP A 42 11.47 -16.50 8.62
N ALA A 43 10.72 -17.60 8.63
CA ALA A 43 9.27 -17.59 8.41
C ALA A 43 8.55 -16.63 9.37
N VAL A 44 8.93 -16.62 10.65
CA VAL A 44 8.37 -15.70 11.67
C VAL A 44 8.74 -14.24 11.39
N ARG A 45 9.95 -13.95 10.88
CA ARG A 45 10.35 -12.58 10.49
C ARG A 45 9.56 -12.10 9.27
N VAL A 46 9.42 -12.94 8.25
CA VAL A 46 8.60 -12.62 7.07
C VAL A 46 7.16 -12.33 7.50
N ARG A 47 6.59 -13.20 8.33
CA ARG A 47 5.22 -13.04 8.83
C ARG A 47 5.03 -11.76 9.64
N GLN A 48 6.01 -11.36 10.44
CA GLN A 48 5.94 -10.10 11.19
C GLN A 48 5.90 -8.89 10.28
N ARG A 49 6.77 -8.83 9.26
CA ARG A 49 6.76 -7.76 8.26
C ARG A 49 5.41 -7.65 7.55
N GLU A 50 4.84 -8.77 7.12
CA GLU A 50 3.50 -8.77 6.51
C GLU A 50 2.42 -8.25 7.46
N ARG A 51 2.51 -8.55 8.76
CA ARG A 51 1.54 -8.07 9.74
C ARG A 51 1.65 -6.56 9.96
N GLU A 52 2.85 -6.00 9.89
CA GLU A 52 3.07 -4.56 9.96
C GLU A 52 2.45 -3.85 8.75
N GLU A 53 2.77 -4.31 7.54
CA GLU A 53 2.18 -3.77 6.29
C GLU A 53 0.65 -3.89 6.28
N TYR A 54 0.12 -5.04 6.73
CA TYR A 54 -1.31 -5.25 6.85
C TYR A 54 -1.94 -4.31 7.88
N ALA A 55 -1.29 -4.09 9.03
CA ALA A 55 -1.77 -3.19 10.06
C ALA A 55 -1.82 -1.74 9.55
N GLU A 56 -0.80 -1.28 8.82
CA GLU A 56 -0.78 0.04 8.18
C GLU A 56 -1.91 0.19 7.16
N ARG A 57 -2.07 -0.80 6.27
CA ARG A 57 -3.16 -0.79 5.28
C ARG A 57 -4.52 -0.75 5.97
N MET A 58 -4.74 -1.56 7.00
CA MET A 58 -5.98 -1.56 7.76
C MET A 58 -6.21 -0.26 8.52
N ALA A 59 -5.16 0.37 9.04
CA ALA A 59 -5.25 1.69 9.68
C ALA A 59 -5.72 2.76 8.68
N SER A 60 -5.19 2.75 7.45
CA SER A 60 -5.60 3.69 6.40
C SER A 60 -7.09 3.54 6.03
N ILE A 61 -7.55 2.30 5.85
CA ILE A 61 -8.95 1.98 5.52
C ILE A 61 -9.86 2.40 6.67
N ARG A 62 -9.50 2.04 7.91
CA ARG A 62 -10.28 2.40 9.09
C ARG A 62 -10.39 3.92 9.25
N ASN A 63 -9.32 4.66 8.99
CA ASN A 63 -9.34 6.13 8.98
C ASN A 63 -10.23 6.70 7.87
N GLN A 64 -10.21 6.13 6.66
CA GLN A 64 -11.11 6.54 5.58
C GLN A 64 -12.59 6.33 5.95
N ILE A 65 -12.90 5.18 6.55
CA ILE A 65 -14.25 4.86 7.01
C ILE A 65 -14.67 5.86 8.10
N TYR A 66 -13.83 6.11 9.10
CA TYR A 66 -14.14 7.08 10.16
C TYR A 66 -14.41 8.48 9.60
N ARG A 67 -13.60 8.93 8.63
CA ARG A 67 -13.81 10.22 7.97
C ARG A 67 -15.13 10.26 7.20
N SER A 68 -15.53 9.16 6.57
CA SER A 68 -16.79 9.07 5.81
C SER A 68 -18.02 8.99 6.71
N VAL A 69 -17.94 8.25 7.82
CA VAL A 69 -19.05 8.11 8.78
C VAL A 69 -19.29 9.42 9.52
N ASN A 70 -18.21 10.12 9.87
CA ASN A 70 -18.28 11.42 10.54
C ASN A 70 -18.42 12.59 9.55
N ASP A 71 -18.67 12.31 8.27
CA ASP A 71 -18.89 13.35 7.27
C ASP A 71 -20.30 13.90 7.40
N GLY A 72 -20.42 15.17 7.84
CA GLY A 72 -21.70 15.85 8.00
C GLY A 72 -22.35 16.31 6.68
N ARG A 73 -21.74 16.02 5.52
CA ARG A 73 -22.31 16.41 4.22
C ARG A 73 -23.63 15.67 3.95
N PRO A 74 -24.61 16.33 3.30
CA PRO A 74 -25.91 15.73 3.04
C PRO A 74 -25.82 14.58 2.06
N VAL A 75 -26.75 13.63 2.18
CA VAL A 75 -26.90 12.51 1.25
C VAL A 75 -27.23 13.06 -0.14
N VAL A 76 -26.50 12.59 -1.16
CA VAL A 76 -26.69 12.97 -2.56
C VAL A 76 -27.26 11.82 -3.37
N THR A 77 -28.13 12.13 -4.32
CA THR A 77 -28.71 11.14 -5.23
C THR A 77 -27.76 10.81 -6.38
N GLY A 78 -27.92 9.64 -7.00
CA GLY A 78 -27.13 9.25 -8.17
C GLY A 78 -27.24 10.24 -9.35
N GLY A 79 -28.41 10.88 -9.52
CA GLY A 79 -28.59 11.93 -10.54
C GLY A 79 -27.75 13.17 -10.27
N GLN A 80 -27.68 13.62 -9.02
CA GLN A 80 -26.83 14.74 -8.61
C GLN A 80 -25.34 14.42 -8.77
N ILE A 81 -24.93 13.19 -8.44
CA ILE A 81 -23.56 12.71 -8.64
C ILE A 81 -23.19 12.75 -10.13
N ARG A 82 -24.02 12.15 -11.00
CA ARG A 82 -23.77 12.15 -12.46
C ARG A 82 -23.66 13.55 -13.02
N LYS A 83 -24.60 14.44 -12.68
CA LYS A 83 -24.58 15.84 -13.13
C LYS A 83 -23.28 16.54 -12.72
N ARG A 84 -22.86 16.38 -11.46
CA ARG A 84 -21.61 16.97 -10.96
C ARG A 84 -20.38 16.39 -11.66
N LEU A 85 -20.36 15.08 -11.89
CA LEU A 85 -19.25 14.40 -12.57
C LEU A 85 -19.11 14.82 -14.03
N SER A 86 -20.22 14.88 -14.78
CA SER A 86 -20.22 15.37 -16.17
C SER A 86 -19.73 16.82 -16.27
N ALA A 87 -20.14 17.68 -15.34
CA ALA A 87 -19.68 19.07 -15.31
C ALA A 87 -18.17 19.19 -15.01
N LEU A 88 -17.63 18.37 -14.11
CA LEU A 88 -16.19 18.31 -13.85
C LEU A 88 -15.42 17.80 -15.07
N HIS A 89 -15.92 16.76 -15.73
CA HIS A 89 -15.31 16.20 -16.93
C HIS A 89 -15.27 17.20 -18.09
N ALA A 90 -16.38 17.91 -18.34
CA ALA A 90 -16.41 18.95 -19.38
C ALA A 90 -15.35 20.03 -19.12
N LYS A 91 -15.20 20.47 -17.85
CA LYS A 91 -14.16 21.45 -17.48
C LYS A 91 -12.74 20.94 -17.73
N THR A 92 -12.45 19.67 -17.42
CA THR A 92 -11.12 19.10 -17.69
C THR A 92 -10.85 18.93 -19.18
N VAL A 93 -11.84 18.54 -19.98
CA VAL A 93 -11.71 18.45 -21.44
C VAL A 93 -11.42 19.82 -22.05
N THR A 94 -12.22 20.84 -21.73
CA THR A 94 -12.00 22.21 -22.23
C THR A 94 -10.64 22.77 -21.79
N ALA A 95 -10.19 22.48 -20.56
CA ALA A 95 -8.87 22.88 -20.10
C ALA A 95 -7.73 22.19 -20.87
N HIS A 96 -7.91 20.94 -21.28
CA HIS A 96 -6.95 20.22 -22.11
C HIS A 96 -6.93 20.78 -23.55
N GLU A 97 -8.10 21.03 -24.13
CA GLU A 97 -8.25 21.64 -25.46
C GLU A 97 -7.62 23.04 -25.53
N ALA A 98 -7.79 23.84 -24.48
CA ALA A 98 -7.18 25.16 -24.37
C ALA A 98 -5.64 25.10 -24.24
N ARG A 99 -5.10 24.05 -23.61
CA ARG A 99 -3.64 23.81 -23.53
C ARG A 99 -3.06 23.22 -24.82
N ALA A 100 -3.86 22.46 -25.55
CA ALA A 100 -3.48 21.80 -26.79
C ALA A 100 -3.61 22.73 -28.02
N SER A 101 -4.37 23.82 -27.92
CA SER A 101 -4.40 24.85 -28.97
C SER A 101 -3.05 25.57 -29.05
N PRO A 102 -2.37 25.58 -30.21
CA PRO A 102 -1.19 26.41 -30.40
C PRO A 102 -1.59 27.88 -30.22
N GLN A 103 -0.76 28.64 -29.49
CA GLN A 103 -0.99 30.08 -29.29
C GLN A 103 -1.19 30.75 -30.66
N PRO A 104 -2.15 31.69 -30.80
CA PRO A 104 -2.24 32.45 -32.03
C PRO A 104 -0.90 33.13 -32.25
N ALA A 105 -0.28 32.86 -33.41
CA ALA A 105 0.94 33.53 -33.82
C ALA A 105 0.73 35.04 -33.62
N CYS A 106 1.60 35.66 -32.83
CA CYS A 106 1.58 37.08 -32.51
C CYS A 106 1.34 37.89 -33.80
N SER A 107 0.12 38.40 -34.00
CA SER A 107 -0.26 39.11 -35.23
C SER A 107 0.30 40.53 -35.30
N THR A 108 1.07 40.95 -34.29
CA THR A 108 1.62 42.30 -34.16
C THR A 108 3.15 42.35 -34.19
N CYS A 109 3.85 41.29 -34.64
CA CYS A 109 5.25 41.40 -35.04
C CYS A 109 5.37 42.07 -36.42
N ALA A 110 4.84 43.29 -36.57
CA ALA A 110 5.15 44.15 -37.69
C ALA A 110 6.60 44.65 -37.50
N ARG A 111 7.48 44.19 -38.37
CA ARG A 111 8.87 44.62 -38.49
C ARG A 111 8.91 46.14 -38.66
N HIS A 112 9.57 46.84 -37.76
CA HIS A 112 10.14 48.16 -38.06
C HIS A 112 11.48 47.92 -38.74
N ASP A 113 11.53 48.19 -40.05
CA ASP A 113 12.76 48.54 -40.78
C ASP A 113 13.12 50.00 -40.49
#